data_AF-T2SU73-F1
#
_entry.id   AF-T2SU73-F1
#
_cell.length_a   1.000
_cell.length_b   1.000
_cell.length_c   1.000
_cell.angle_alpha   90.00
_cell.angle_beta   90.00
_cell.angle_gamma   90.00
#
_symmetry.space_group_name_H-M   'P 1'
#
loop_
_entity.id
_entity.type
_entity.pdbx_description
1 polymer ?
#
loop_
_entity_poly.entity_id
_entity_poly.type
_entity_poly.pdbx_seq_one_letter_code
_entity_poly.pdbx_strand_id
1 'polypeptide(L)'
;YPNPSNAQPLHKIIDKPVINVPGCPPSEKNIVGNVLYYLMFGALPKLDAYNRPSWAYGNRIHDLCERRGHFDAGEFVEHFGDENAKRGFCLYKMGCKGPYTFNNCSKLRFNSHTSWPIGAGHGCIGCSEPNFWDTMSPFEEPLANRSIKTAFDGLGADKVADKVGTTLLSATAIGIVAHALLSKAIKNKE
;
A
#
# COMPACT_ATOMS: atom_id res chain seq x y z
N TYR A 1 -1.52 3.49 23.70
CA TYR A 1 -2.10 4.32 24.78
C TYR A 1 -2.64 3.44 25.91
N PRO A 2 -2.53 3.79 27.21
CA PRO A 2 -1.90 4.98 27.79
C PRO A 2 -0.42 4.79 28.21
N ASN A 3 0.23 3.68 27.89
CA ASN A 3 1.61 3.36 28.32
C ASN A 3 1.79 3.31 29.86
N PRO A 4 1.11 2.37 30.55
CA PRO A 4 1.09 2.32 32.02
C PRO A 4 2.46 2.05 32.67
N SER A 5 3.39 1.42 31.96
CA SER A 5 4.74 1.13 32.46
C SER A 5 5.76 2.24 32.16
N ASN A 6 5.34 3.32 31.50
CA ASN A 6 6.24 4.37 31.00
C ASN A 6 7.40 3.78 30.15
N ALA A 7 7.09 2.84 29.25
CA ALA A 7 8.07 2.27 28.34
C ALA A 7 8.67 3.37 27.45
N GLN A 8 10.00 3.41 27.35
CA GLN A 8 10.75 4.39 26.55
C GLN A 8 11.66 3.69 25.55
N PRO A 9 11.85 4.25 24.35
CA PRO A 9 12.82 3.74 23.38
C PRO A 9 14.26 4.03 23.85
N LEU A 10 15.20 3.17 23.46
CA LEU A 10 16.58 3.20 23.95
C LEU A 10 17.29 4.55 23.75
N HIS A 11 17.06 5.23 22.61
CA HIS A 11 17.67 6.53 22.30
C HIS A 11 17.27 7.67 23.27
N LYS A 12 16.27 7.47 24.13
CA LYS A 12 15.91 8.43 25.18
C LYS A 12 16.56 8.14 26.53
N ILE A 13 17.22 7.00 26.67
CA ILE A 13 17.73 6.48 27.95
C ILE A 13 19.27 6.47 27.98
N ILE A 14 19.92 6.44 26.82
CA ILE A 14 21.39 6.35 26.71
C ILE A 14 21.97 7.44 25.81
N ASP A 15 23.22 7.84 26.10
CA ASP A 15 23.97 8.87 25.36
C ASP A 15 24.86 8.29 24.24
N LYS A 16 24.56 7.08 23.76
CA LYS A 16 25.31 6.42 22.68
C LYS A 16 24.54 6.50 21.37
N PRO A 17 25.22 6.54 20.21
CA PRO A 17 24.55 6.39 18.92
C PRO A 17 23.71 5.12 18.87
N VAL A 18 22.42 5.24 18.55
CA VAL A 18 21.49 4.12 18.41
C VAL A 18 21.08 3.98 16.96
N ILE A 19 21.32 2.80 16.38
CA ILE A 19 20.77 2.42 15.08
C ILE A 19 19.46 1.70 15.34
N ASN A 20 18.37 2.23 14.78
CA ASN A 20 17.06 1.61 14.87
C ASN A 20 16.87 0.63 13.71
N VAL A 21 16.63 -0.64 14.03
CA VAL A 21 16.19 -1.66 13.06
C VAL A 21 14.73 -2.03 13.38
N PRO A 22 13.76 -1.15 13.09
CA PRO A 22 12.39 -1.32 13.55
C PRO A 22 11.59 -2.35 12.75
N GLY A 23 10.46 -2.75 13.33
CA GLY A 23 9.55 -3.78 12.86
C GLY A 23 9.09 -4.60 14.06
N CYS A 24 7.90 -5.20 13.97
CA CYS A 24 7.36 -6.04 15.04
C CYS A 24 7.07 -7.46 14.52
N PRO A 25 8.10 -8.32 14.36
CA PRO A 25 9.55 -8.04 14.47
C PRO A 25 10.14 -7.44 13.18
N PRO A 26 11.40 -6.93 13.19
CA PRO A 26 12.13 -6.68 11.94
C PRO A 26 12.41 -8.00 11.19
N SER A 27 12.61 -7.92 9.88
CA SER A 27 13.03 -9.09 9.09
C SER A 27 14.41 -9.58 9.54
N GLU A 28 14.61 -10.90 9.48
CA GLU A 28 15.88 -11.57 9.69
C GLU A 28 17.01 -10.98 8.85
N LYS A 29 16.72 -10.56 7.61
CA LYS A 29 17.70 -9.96 6.70
C LYS A 29 18.10 -8.56 7.14
N ASN A 30 17.17 -7.80 7.73
CA ASN A 30 17.46 -6.45 8.21
C ASN A 30 18.34 -6.51 9.45
N ILE A 31 18.17 -7.49 10.33
CA ILE A 31 19.07 -7.71 11.47
C ILE A 31 20.46 -8.12 10.96
N VAL A 32 20.54 -9.26 10.26
CA VAL A 32 21.83 -9.84 9.84
C VAL A 32 22.58 -8.92 8.89
N GLY A 33 21.87 -8.29 7.94
CA GLY A 33 22.46 -7.39 6.96
C GLY A 33 23.15 -6.18 7.59
N ASN A 34 22.60 -5.62 8.67
CA ASN A 34 23.24 -4.49 9.37
C ASN A 34 24.48 -4.93 10.16
N VAL A 35 24.44 -6.11 10.79
CA VAL A 35 25.62 -6.67 11.47
C VAL A 35 26.74 -6.93 10.46
N LEU A 36 26.43 -7.59 9.34
CA LEU A 36 27.41 -7.87 8.29
C LEU A 36 27.98 -6.59 7.67
N TYR A 37 27.14 -5.59 7.41
CA TYR A 37 27.61 -4.29 6.92
C TYR A 37 28.67 -3.69 7.84
N TYR A 38 28.41 -3.67 9.15
CA TYR A 38 29.36 -3.13 10.12
C TYR A 38 30.66 -3.94 10.16
N LEU A 39 30.59 -5.27 10.17
CA LEU A 39 31.77 -6.15 10.21
C LEU A 39 32.64 -6.01 8.95
N MET A 40 32.02 -5.84 7.78
CA MET A 40 32.74 -5.76 6.50
C MET A 40 33.39 -4.38 6.27
N PHE A 41 32.70 -3.31 6.64
CA PHE A 41 33.12 -1.95 6.29
C PHE A 41 33.70 -1.17 7.47
N GLY A 42 33.60 -1.67 8.70
CA GLY A 42 34.04 -0.96 9.90
C GLY A 42 33.28 0.35 10.15
N ALA A 43 32.11 0.52 9.52
CA ALA A 43 31.34 1.75 9.51
C ALA A 43 29.83 1.45 9.54
N LEU A 44 29.05 2.43 10.01
CA LEU A 44 27.59 2.34 10.00
C LEU A 44 27.04 2.63 8.60
N PRO A 45 25.93 2.00 8.20
CA PRO A 45 25.25 2.37 6.96
C PRO A 45 24.69 3.79 7.07
N LYS A 46 24.40 4.41 5.92
CA LYS A 46 23.65 5.68 5.90
C LYS A 46 22.32 5.49 6.63
N LEU A 47 22.02 6.43 7.53
CA LEU A 47 20.79 6.43 8.32
C LEU A 47 19.81 7.49 7.82
N ASP A 48 18.52 7.26 8.01
CA ASP A 48 17.47 8.26 7.82
C ASP A 48 17.24 9.11 9.08
N ALA A 49 16.25 10.02 9.03
CA ALA A 49 15.92 10.92 10.14
C ALA A 49 15.44 10.21 11.43
N TYR A 50 15.10 8.92 11.36
CA TYR A 50 14.73 8.09 12.51
C TYR A 50 15.87 7.14 12.92
N ASN A 51 17.10 7.40 12.48
CA ASN A 51 18.28 6.56 12.68
C ASN A 51 18.11 5.14 12.12
N ARG A 52 17.36 4.96 11.04
CA ARG A 52 17.13 3.67 10.39
C ARG A 52 18.06 3.47 9.19
N PRO A 53 18.65 2.28 8.98
CA PRO A 53 19.50 2.00 7.82
C PRO A 53 18.76 2.20 6.49
N SER A 54 19.20 3.14 5.67
CA SER A 54 18.47 3.58 4.47
C SER A 54 18.33 2.48 3.41
N TRP A 55 19.21 1.48 3.41
CA TRP A 55 19.11 0.34 2.49
C TRP A 55 17.87 -0.53 2.77
N ALA A 56 17.41 -0.58 4.02
CA ALA A 56 16.24 -1.35 4.45
C ALA A 56 14.97 -0.49 4.62
N TYR A 57 15.14 0.77 5.02
CA TYR A 57 14.04 1.68 5.38
C TYR A 57 13.96 2.93 4.49
N GLY A 58 14.65 2.96 3.34
CA GLY A 58 14.69 4.12 2.45
C GLY A 58 13.46 4.29 1.55
N ASN A 59 12.70 3.21 1.32
CA ASN A 59 11.48 3.24 0.51
C ASN A 59 10.27 2.84 1.35
N ARG A 60 9.09 3.33 0.96
CA ARG A 60 7.83 2.86 1.56
C ARG A 60 7.47 1.51 0.96
N ILE A 61 6.77 0.70 1.75
CA ILE A 61 6.21 -0.58 1.31
C ILE A 61 5.42 -0.43 0.01
N HIS A 62 4.61 0.63 -0.08
CA HIS A 62 3.78 0.88 -1.25
C HIS A 62 4.54 1.23 -2.53
N ASP A 63 5.74 1.79 -2.42
CA ASP A 63 6.56 2.17 -3.59
C ASP A 63 7.15 0.92 -4.27
N LEU A 64 7.23 -0.20 -3.55
CA LEU A 64 7.81 -1.46 -4.02
C LEU A 64 6.84 -2.64 -3.91
N CYS A 65 5.53 -2.38 -3.78
CA CYS A 65 4.50 -3.41 -3.59
C CYS A 65 4.13 -4.06 -4.92
N GLU A 66 4.09 -5.40 -4.99
CA GLU A 66 3.66 -6.10 -6.20
C GLU A 66 2.19 -5.83 -6.58
N ARG A 67 1.35 -5.43 -5.62
CA ARG A 67 -0.06 -5.08 -5.86
C ARG A 67 -0.26 -3.62 -6.26
N ARG A 68 0.82 -2.87 -6.54
CA ARG A 68 0.75 -1.44 -6.87
C ARG A 68 0.00 -1.18 -8.18
N GLY A 69 0.14 -2.05 -9.17
CA GLY A 69 -0.65 -1.96 -10.42
C GLY A 69 -2.16 -1.93 -10.15
N HIS A 70 -2.66 -2.83 -9.31
CA HIS A 70 -4.07 -2.85 -8.89
C HIS A 70 -4.49 -1.56 -8.17
N PHE A 71 -3.62 -1.01 -7.31
CA PHE A 71 -3.88 0.28 -6.68
C PHE A 71 -4.07 1.37 -7.75
N ASP A 72 -3.12 1.52 -8.66
CA ASP A 72 -3.15 2.57 -9.68
C ASP A 72 -4.32 2.39 -10.68
N ALA A 73 -4.75 1.15 -10.92
CA ALA A 73 -5.92 0.80 -11.74
C ALA A 73 -7.28 1.07 -11.05
N GLY A 74 -7.31 1.23 -9.73
CA GLY A 74 -8.55 1.37 -8.95
C GLY A 74 -9.21 0.04 -8.57
N GLU A 75 -8.41 -1.03 -8.55
CA GLU A 75 -8.79 -2.41 -8.27
C GLU A 75 -8.49 -2.76 -6.80
N PHE A 76 -9.55 -2.77 -5.99
CA PHE A 76 -9.44 -2.94 -4.55
C PHE A 76 -10.21 -4.16 -4.05
N VAL A 77 -9.68 -4.76 -3.00
CA VAL A 77 -10.46 -5.61 -2.11
C VAL A 77 -11.41 -4.72 -1.32
N GLU A 78 -12.69 -5.07 -1.32
CA GLU A 78 -13.75 -4.31 -0.63
C GLU A 78 -14.14 -4.98 0.70
N HIS A 79 -14.03 -6.31 0.79
CA HIS A 79 -14.14 -7.05 2.05
C HIS A 79 -13.33 -8.34 2.02
N PHE A 80 -13.01 -8.89 3.21
CA PHE A 80 -12.28 -10.15 3.29
C PHE A 80 -13.04 -11.28 2.58
N GLY A 81 -12.30 -12.06 1.77
CA GLY A 81 -12.84 -13.21 1.06
C GLY A 81 -13.58 -12.91 -0.24
N ASP A 82 -13.69 -11.65 -0.67
CA ASP A 82 -14.26 -11.30 -1.97
C ASP A 82 -13.41 -11.85 -3.15
N GLU A 83 -13.96 -11.78 -4.36
CA GLU A 83 -13.25 -12.26 -5.57
C GLU A 83 -11.97 -11.45 -5.83
N ASN A 84 -11.94 -10.17 -5.45
CA ASN A 84 -10.77 -9.32 -5.60
C ASN A 84 -9.63 -9.76 -4.67
N ALA A 85 -9.94 -10.24 -3.46
CA ALA A 85 -9.00 -10.79 -2.50
C ALA A 85 -8.37 -12.08 -3.04
N LYS A 86 -9.18 -12.97 -3.62
CA LYS A 86 -8.72 -14.21 -4.29
C LYS A 86 -7.82 -13.91 -5.49
N ARG A 87 -8.07 -12.79 -6.18
CA ARG A 87 -7.27 -12.32 -7.32
C ARG A 87 -6.03 -11.50 -6.93
N GLY A 88 -5.80 -11.26 -5.63
CA GLY A 88 -4.61 -10.53 -5.18
C GLY A 88 -4.67 -9.02 -5.39
N PHE A 89 -5.87 -8.42 -5.44
CA PHE A 89 -6.05 -6.97 -5.63
C PHE A 89 -5.54 -6.14 -4.45
N CYS A 90 -5.52 -4.82 -4.62
CA CYS A 90 -4.97 -3.91 -3.62
C CYS A 90 -5.78 -3.92 -2.31
N LEU A 91 -5.07 -3.96 -1.18
CA LEU A 91 -5.64 -3.99 0.17
C LEU A 91 -5.81 -2.59 0.79
N TYR A 92 -5.69 -1.51 0.01
CA TYR A 92 -5.75 -0.14 0.55
C TYR A 92 -7.08 0.13 1.27
N LYS A 93 -8.21 -0.27 0.67
CA LYS A 93 -9.55 -0.13 1.28
C LYS A 93 -9.76 -1.03 2.50
N MET A 94 -8.97 -2.09 2.64
CA MET A 94 -8.89 -2.93 3.85
C MET A 94 -7.93 -2.36 4.90
N GLY A 95 -7.55 -1.08 4.78
CA GLY A 95 -6.75 -0.36 5.76
C GLY A 95 -5.23 -0.52 5.66
N CYS A 96 -4.71 -1.05 4.55
CA CYS A 96 -3.27 -1.17 4.37
C CYS A 96 -2.51 0.17 4.54
N LYS A 97 -1.61 0.22 5.53
CA LYS A 97 -0.76 1.36 5.90
C LYS A 97 0.61 1.36 5.20
N GLY A 98 0.82 0.43 4.27
CA GLY A 98 2.02 0.36 3.44
C GLY A 98 2.40 1.69 2.77
N PRO A 99 1.46 2.55 2.37
CA PRO A 99 1.76 3.88 1.82
C PRO A 99 2.41 4.88 2.79
N TYR A 100 2.42 4.61 4.09
CA TYR A 100 3.01 5.45 5.13
C TYR A 100 4.13 4.74 5.88
N THR A 101 4.50 3.53 5.46
CA THR A 101 5.38 2.63 6.20
C THR A 101 6.66 2.39 5.41
N PHE A 102 7.79 2.75 5.98
CA PHE A 102 9.12 2.49 5.46
C PHE A 102 9.62 1.14 5.97
N ASN A 103 9.82 0.22 5.03
CA ASN A 103 10.42 -1.09 5.24
C ASN A 103 10.62 -1.76 3.87
N ASN A 104 11.36 -2.86 3.84
CA ASN A 104 11.63 -3.62 2.62
C ASN A 104 10.85 -4.94 2.55
N CYS A 105 9.77 -5.11 3.33
CA CYS A 105 8.97 -6.35 3.37
C CYS A 105 8.44 -6.77 1.99
N SER A 106 8.08 -5.83 1.12
CA SER A 106 7.61 -6.17 -0.23
C SER A 106 8.70 -6.75 -1.13
N LYS A 107 9.97 -6.41 -0.87
CA LYS A 107 11.12 -6.91 -1.63
C LYS A 107 11.77 -8.13 -0.99
N LEU A 108 12.10 -8.06 0.30
CA LEU A 108 12.80 -9.12 1.02
C LEU A 108 11.87 -10.17 1.63
N ARG A 109 10.61 -9.80 1.85
CA ARG A 109 9.60 -10.64 2.52
C ARG A 109 10.12 -11.12 3.89
N PHE A 110 9.43 -12.09 4.47
CA PHE A 110 9.81 -12.77 5.70
C PHE A 110 10.06 -14.25 5.42
N ASN A 111 10.83 -14.88 6.31
CA ASN A 111 11.05 -16.32 6.35
C ASN A 111 11.63 -16.86 5.02
N SER A 112 12.87 -16.49 4.70
CA SER A 112 13.55 -16.96 3.47
C SER A 112 12.82 -16.55 2.19
N HIS A 113 12.36 -15.30 2.13
CA HIS A 113 11.57 -14.76 1.02
C HIS A 113 10.19 -15.42 0.79
N THR A 114 9.67 -16.20 1.74
CA THR A 114 8.43 -16.96 1.57
C THR A 114 7.23 -16.04 1.38
N SER A 115 6.91 -15.23 2.38
CA SER A 115 5.71 -14.38 2.36
C SER A 115 5.88 -13.15 3.23
N TRP A 116 4.88 -12.27 3.19
CA TRP A 116 4.83 -11.02 3.93
C TRP A 116 3.35 -10.63 4.08
N PRO A 117 2.98 -9.67 4.96
CA PRO A 117 1.58 -9.43 5.29
C PRO A 117 0.65 -9.27 4.08
N ILE A 118 1.03 -8.40 3.13
CA ILE A 118 0.22 -8.13 1.93
C ILE A 118 0.24 -9.33 0.98
N GLY A 119 1.37 -10.03 0.83
CA GLY A 119 1.45 -11.28 0.09
C GLY A 119 0.50 -12.34 0.63
N ALA A 120 0.33 -12.40 1.96
CA ALA A 120 -0.58 -13.30 2.66
C ALA A 120 -2.05 -12.79 2.71
N GLY A 121 -2.35 -11.62 2.17
CA GLY A 121 -3.71 -11.09 2.06
C GLY A 121 -4.15 -10.14 3.19
N HIS A 122 -3.26 -9.75 4.10
CA HIS A 122 -3.55 -8.73 5.12
C HIS A 122 -2.85 -7.39 4.82
N GLY A 123 -3.55 -6.29 5.04
CA GLY A 123 -2.97 -4.95 4.92
C GLY A 123 -1.76 -4.77 5.85
N CYS A 124 -0.76 -4.01 5.42
CA CYS A 124 0.33 -3.60 6.31
C CYS A 124 -0.24 -2.77 7.47
N ILE A 125 0.18 -3.04 8.70
CA ILE A 125 -0.28 -2.28 9.89
C ILE A 125 0.65 -1.11 10.25
N GLY A 126 1.77 -0.97 9.55
CA GLY A 126 2.77 0.06 9.83
C GLY A 126 3.75 -0.26 10.97
N CYS A 127 4.01 -1.55 11.24
CA CYS A 127 4.76 -1.98 12.43
C CYS A 127 6.22 -1.51 12.54
N SER A 128 6.79 -0.89 11.50
CA SER A 128 8.12 -0.25 11.53
C SER A 128 8.09 1.26 11.72
N GLU A 129 6.90 1.88 11.79
CA GLU A 129 6.75 3.30 12.03
C GLU A 129 6.61 3.62 13.54
N PRO A 130 7.15 4.76 13.99
CA PRO A 130 6.95 5.22 15.36
C PRO A 130 5.47 5.33 15.72
N ASN A 131 5.09 4.83 16.90
CA ASN A 131 3.75 4.95 17.46
C ASN A 131 2.63 4.36 16.59
N PHE A 132 2.90 3.39 15.72
CA PHE A 132 1.90 2.86 14.79
C PHE A 132 0.63 2.33 15.48
N TRP A 133 0.75 1.76 16.69
CA TRP A 133 -0.41 1.31 17.48
C TRP A 133 -1.46 2.41 17.71
N ASP A 134 -1.01 3.64 17.95
CA ASP A 134 -1.87 4.79 18.29
C ASP A 134 -2.12 5.72 17.10
N THR A 135 -1.26 5.68 16.06
CA THR A 135 -1.34 6.60 14.90
C THR A 135 -1.85 5.95 13.63
N MET A 136 -1.87 4.62 13.58
CA MET A 136 -2.28 3.83 12.42
C MET A 136 -3.51 2.94 12.70
N SER A 137 -4.12 3.06 13.89
CA SER A 137 -5.37 2.39 14.22
C SER A 137 -6.60 3.21 13.77
N PRO A 138 -7.73 2.55 13.45
CA PRO A 138 -7.89 1.10 13.29
C PRO A 138 -7.11 0.56 12.06
N PHE A 139 -6.68 -0.70 12.12
CA PHE A 139 -5.78 -1.25 11.09
C PHE A 139 -6.51 -1.64 9.81
N GLU A 140 -7.81 -1.95 9.92
CA GLU A 140 -8.66 -2.47 8.86
C GLU A 140 -9.38 -1.36 8.07
N GLU A 141 -9.09 -0.08 8.37
CA GLU A 141 -9.66 1.07 7.67
C GLU A 141 -8.56 2.00 7.11
N PRO A 142 -8.79 2.66 5.96
CA PRO A 142 -7.90 3.70 5.48
C PRO A 142 -7.76 4.85 6.49
N LEU A 143 -6.60 5.51 6.54
CA LEU A 143 -6.42 6.70 7.39
C LEU A 143 -7.26 7.86 6.86
N ALA A 144 -8.28 8.26 7.62
CA ALA A 144 -9.19 9.35 7.25
C ALA A 144 -8.45 10.67 6.97
N ASN A 145 -7.41 10.99 7.77
CA ASN A 145 -6.68 12.26 7.69
C ASN A 145 -5.48 12.25 6.73
N ARG A 146 -5.15 11.11 6.12
CA ARG A 146 -3.97 10.97 5.26
C ARG A 146 -4.28 10.16 4.00
N SER A 147 -5.52 10.16 3.54
CA SER A 147 -5.93 9.34 2.40
C SER A 147 -5.05 9.60 1.17
N ILE A 148 -4.58 8.53 0.55
CA ILE A 148 -3.82 8.60 -0.68
C ILE A 148 -4.77 8.33 -1.83
N LYS A 149 -4.68 9.19 -2.84
CA LYS A 149 -5.44 9.10 -4.07
C LYS A 149 -4.59 8.44 -5.13
N THR A 150 -5.18 7.49 -5.84
CA THR A 150 -4.68 6.97 -7.12
C THR A 150 -4.84 8.05 -8.20
N ALA A 151 -4.48 7.71 -9.45
CA ALA A 151 -4.78 8.56 -10.60
C ALA A 151 -6.27 8.94 -10.67
N PHE A 152 -6.56 10.11 -11.25
CA PHE A 152 -7.92 10.62 -11.43
C PHE A 152 -8.72 10.73 -10.12
N ASP A 153 -8.13 11.40 -9.14
CA ASP A 153 -8.75 11.70 -7.84
C ASP A 153 -9.15 10.45 -7.01
N GLY A 154 -8.39 9.36 -7.13
CA GLY A 154 -8.65 8.13 -6.37
C GLY A 154 -9.54 7.12 -7.10
N LEU A 155 -9.98 7.40 -8.32
CA LEU A 155 -10.79 6.48 -9.11
C LEU A 155 -9.96 5.36 -9.74
N GLY A 156 -8.69 5.64 -10.08
CA GLY A 156 -7.81 4.70 -10.78
C GLY A 156 -7.92 4.81 -12.30
N ALA A 157 -6.81 4.59 -12.99
CA ALA A 157 -6.71 4.83 -14.43
C ALA A 157 -7.65 3.94 -15.24
N ASP A 158 -7.60 2.64 -15.00
CA ASP A 158 -8.37 1.65 -15.76
C ASP A 158 -9.85 1.77 -15.46
N LYS A 159 -10.22 1.96 -14.19
CA LYS A 159 -11.61 2.19 -13.79
C LYS A 159 -12.23 3.43 -14.45
N VAL A 160 -11.43 4.49 -14.64
CA VAL A 160 -11.88 5.69 -15.38
C VAL A 160 -12.01 5.40 -16.86
N ALA A 161 -11.04 4.70 -17.46
CA ALA A 161 -11.10 4.30 -18.87
C ALA A 161 -12.35 3.45 -19.16
N ASP A 162 -12.64 2.46 -18.31
CA ASP A 162 -13.84 1.61 -18.42
C ASP A 162 -15.12 2.43 -18.31
N LYS A 163 -15.19 3.36 -17.37
CA LYS A 163 -16.37 4.21 -17.19
C LYS A 163 -16.61 5.11 -18.41
N VAL A 164 -15.56 5.71 -18.95
CA VAL A 164 -15.67 6.55 -20.16
C VAL A 164 -16.06 5.70 -21.36
N GLY A 165 -15.39 4.56 -21.57
CA GLY A 165 -15.64 3.65 -22.68
C GLY A 165 -17.07 3.09 -22.67
N THR A 166 -17.54 2.60 -21.52
CA THR A 166 -18.91 2.09 -21.37
C THR A 166 -19.96 3.18 -21.60
N THR A 167 -19.74 4.39 -21.07
CA THR A 167 -20.65 5.53 -21.28
C THR A 167 -20.75 5.90 -22.76
N LEU A 168 -19.63 6.02 -23.46
CA LEU A 168 -19.61 6.35 -24.89
C LEU A 168 -20.25 5.25 -25.75
N LEU A 169 -19.97 3.99 -25.43
CA LEU A 169 -20.57 2.84 -26.11
C LEU A 169 -22.09 2.84 -25.95
N SER A 170 -22.59 3.04 -24.73
CA SER A 170 -24.03 3.10 -24.45
C SER A 170 -24.70 4.28 -25.16
N ALA A 171 -24.12 5.48 -25.09
CA ALA A 171 -24.65 6.65 -25.78
C ALA A 171 -24.72 6.44 -27.31
N THR A 172 -23.67 5.85 -27.89
CA THR A 172 -23.63 5.54 -29.32
C THR A 172 -24.69 4.53 -29.72
N ALA A 173 -24.85 3.45 -28.94
CA ALA A 173 -25.88 2.44 -29.20
C ALA A 173 -27.29 3.03 -29.17
N ILE A 174 -27.58 3.89 -28.18
CA ILE A 174 -28.86 4.62 -28.10
C ILE A 174 -29.05 5.50 -29.33
N GLY A 175 -28.01 6.25 -29.73
CA GLY A 175 -28.04 7.10 -30.92
C GLY A 175 -28.34 6.32 -32.21
N ILE A 176 -27.71 5.15 -32.40
CA ILE A 176 -27.95 4.27 -33.56
C ILE A 176 -29.39 3.76 -33.56
N VAL A 177 -29.90 3.29 -32.42
CA VAL A 177 -31.28 2.80 -32.31
C VAL A 177 -32.28 3.91 -32.56
N ALA A 178 -32.09 5.10 -31.97
CA ALA A 178 -32.94 6.25 -32.18
C ALA A 178 -32.94 6.69 -33.65
N HIS A 179 -31.78 6.75 -34.29
CA HIS A 179 -31.65 7.07 -35.71
C HIS A 179 -32.40 6.05 -36.57
N ALA A 180 -32.23 4.75 -36.32
CA ALA A 180 -32.92 3.69 -37.08
C ALA A 180 -34.45 3.76 -36.94
N LEU A 181 -34.96 4.01 -35.73
CA LEU A 181 -36.40 4.15 -35.47
C LEU A 181 -36.99 5.38 -36.15
N LEU A 182 -36.34 6.53 -36.05
CA LEU A 182 -36.79 7.77 -36.70
C LEU A 182 -36.76 7.65 -38.22
N SER A 183 -35.68 7.11 -38.79
CA SER A 183 -35.57 6.90 -40.24
C SER A 183 -36.67 5.97 -40.77
N LYS A 184 -37.00 4.89 -40.05
CA LYS A 184 -38.13 4.01 -40.40
C LYS A 184 -39.49 4.73 -40.31
N ALA A 185 -39.69 5.54 -39.27
CA ALA A 185 -40.94 6.28 -39.09
C ALA A 185 -41.14 7.37 -40.16
N ILE A 186 -40.07 8.04 -40.59
CA ILE A 186 -40.10 9.04 -41.66
C ILE A 186 -40.37 8.36 -43.01
N LYS A 187 -39.65 7.28 -43.32
CA LYS A 187 -39.83 6.54 -44.58
C LYS A 187 -41.23 5.95 -44.77
N ASN A 188 -41.91 5.59 -43.69
CA ASN A 188 -43.29 5.09 -43.74
C ASN A 188 -44.36 6.20 -43.91
N LYS A 189 -43.97 7.49 -43.90
CA LYS A 189 -44.88 8.62 -44.12
C LYS A 189 -44.84 9.16 -45.56
N GLU A 190 -43.85 8.76 -46.36
CA GLU A 190 -43.78 8.96 -47.81
C GLU A 190 -44.44 7.78 -48.54
#